data_AF-A0A8C5KI66-F1
#
_entry.id   AF-A0A8C5KI66-F1
#
_cell.length_a   1.000
_cell.length_b   1.000
_cell.length_c   1.000
_cell.angle_alpha   90.00
_cell.angle_beta   90.00
_cell.angle_gamma   90.00
#
_symmetry.space_group_name_H-M   'P 1'
#
loop_
_entity.id
_entity.type
_entity.pdbx_description
1 polymer ?
#
loop_
_entity_poly.entity_id
_entity_poly.type
_entity_poly.pdbx_seq_one_letter_code
_entity_poly.pdbx_strand_id
1 'polypeptide(L)'
;LLIPDPEPVWVVEYLCGLKMKLKRQCVSLVLPEHHEVFTKLLEDSVVKRFLAWDKDLKVSDKYLLAMVIAYFSRAGLFAWQYRRIHFFLA
;
A
#
# COMPACT_ATOMS: atom_id res chain seq x y z
N LEU A 1 -19.59 -24.87 -17.34
CA LEU A 1 -18.50 -25.16 -16.38
C LEU A 1 -18.66 -24.18 -15.22
N LEU A 2 -19.26 -24.62 -14.12
CA LEU A 2 -19.43 -23.83 -12.90
C LEU A 2 -18.08 -23.75 -12.20
N ILE A 3 -17.55 -22.54 -12.03
CA ILE A 3 -16.35 -22.27 -11.23
C ILE A 3 -16.79 -22.41 -9.76
N PRO A 4 -16.16 -23.25 -8.93
CA PRO A 4 -16.52 -23.37 -7.52
C PRO A 4 -16.14 -22.08 -6.78
N ASP A 5 -17.06 -21.61 -5.94
CA ASP A 5 -16.87 -20.50 -5.01
C ASP A 5 -15.69 -20.81 -4.06
N PRO A 6 -14.73 -19.90 -3.83
CA PRO A 6 -13.60 -20.17 -2.96
C PRO A 6 -14.07 -20.32 -1.50
N GLU A 7 -14.07 -21.57 -1.02
CA GLU A 7 -14.27 -21.94 0.39
C GLU A 7 -13.37 -21.09 1.32
N PRO A 8 -13.93 -20.49 2.39
CA PRO A 8 -13.17 -19.66 3.31
C PRO A 8 -12.20 -20.52 4.14
N VAL A 9 -10.95 -20.56 3.68
CA VAL A 9 -9.80 -21.17 4.36
C VAL A 9 -9.57 -20.45 5.71
N TRP A 10 -10.07 -21.09 6.77
CA TRP A 10 -9.85 -20.86 8.21
C TRP A 10 -10.28 -19.49 8.78
N VAL A 11 -11.57 -19.38 9.14
CA VAL A 11 -12.05 -18.39 10.12
C VAL A 11 -11.95 -19.02 11.51
N VAL A 12 -11.02 -18.56 12.36
CA VAL A 12 -11.02 -18.93 13.78
C VAL A 12 -12.07 -18.07 14.48
N GLU A 13 -13.29 -18.59 14.61
CA GLU A 13 -14.43 -17.90 15.23
C GLU A 13 -14.38 -17.90 16.78
N TYR A 14 -13.58 -18.77 17.39
CA TYR A 14 -13.58 -18.98 18.84
C TYR A 14 -12.16 -18.90 19.43
N LEU A 15 -11.90 -17.84 20.20
CA LEU A 15 -10.84 -17.80 21.22
C LEU A 15 -11.54 -17.81 22.59
N CYS A 16 -11.35 -18.89 23.34
CA CYS A 16 -11.77 -19.08 24.74
C CYS A 16 -13.07 -18.34 25.14
N GLY A 17 -14.23 -18.86 24.73
CA GLY A 17 -15.53 -18.49 25.31
C GLY A 17 -16.08 -17.08 25.02
N LEU A 18 -15.36 -16.24 24.28
CA LEU A 18 -15.80 -14.89 23.93
C LEU A 18 -16.17 -14.79 22.44
N LYS A 19 -17.45 -14.51 22.15
CA LYS A 19 -17.94 -14.30 20.78
C LYS A 19 -17.46 -12.95 20.25
N MET A 20 -16.34 -12.92 19.56
CA MET A 20 -15.87 -11.73 18.83
C MET A 20 -16.00 -11.96 17.33
N LYS A 21 -16.72 -11.05 16.63
CA LYS A 21 -16.63 -10.96 15.17
C LYS A 21 -15.35 -10.20 14.84
N LEU A 22 -14.26 -10.93 14.60
CA LEU A 22 -13.09 -10.36 13.95
C LEU A 22 -13.49 -10.02 12.51
N LYS A 23 -14.03 -8.81 12.29
CA LYS A 23 -14.09 -8.26 10.93
C LYS A 23 -12.66 -8.29 10.46
N ARG A 24 -12.39 -9.03 9.38
CA ARG A 24 -11.08 -9.12 8.72
C ARG A 24 -10.51 -7.71 8.71
N GLN A 25 -9.61 -7.41 9.64
CA GLN A 25 -8.88 -6.17 9.60
C GLN A 25 -7.92 -6.44 8.46
N CYS A 26 -8.36 -6.09 7.25
CA CYS A 26 -7.57 -6.29 6.05
C CYS A 26 -6.18 -5.80 6.40
N VAL A 27 -5.23 -6.73 6.43
CA VAL A 27 -3.82 -6.44 6.24
C VAL A 27 -3.84 -5.42 5.12
N SER A 28 -3.54 -4.13 5.40
CA SER A 28 -3.99 -3.03 4.55
C SER A 28 -3.52 -3.30 3.12
N LEU A 29 -4.41 -3.86 2.30
CA LEU A 29 -4.08 -4.22 0.94
C LEU A 29 -3.93 -2.87 0.31
N VAL A 30 -2.71 -2.53 -0.07
CA VAL A 30 -2.46 -1.35 -0.87
C VAL A 30 -3.41 -1.49 -2.06
N LEU A 31 -4.39 -0.59 -2.12
CA LEU A 31 -5.41 -0.65 -3.15
C LEU A 31 -4.70 -0.50 -4.51
N PRO A 32 -5.10 -1.25 -5.56
CA PRO A 32 -4.44 -1.21 -6.86
C PRO A 32 -4.28 0.22 -7.41
N GLU A 33 -5.25 1.08 -7.10
CA GLU A 33 -5.24 2.51 -7.46
C GLU A 33 -4.04 3.27 -6.88
N HIS A 34 -3.54 2.90 -5.69
CA HIS A 34 -2.35 3.52 -5.10
C HIS A 34 -1.06 3.07 -5.80
N HIS A 35 -1.03 1.89 -6.43
CA HIS A 35 0.11 1.45 -7.24
C HIS A 35 0.23 2.29 -8.53
N GLU A 36 -0.87 2.65 -9.16
CA GLU A 36 -0.86 3.48 -10.37
C GLU A 36 -0.30 4.88 -10.10
N VAL A 37 -0.71 5.47 -8.97
CA VAL A 37 -0.24 6.78 -8.52
C VAL A 37 1.24 6.75 -8.22
N PHE A 38 1.67 5.72 -7.48
CA PHE A 38 3.08 5.55 -7.16
C PHE A 38 3.91 5.41 -8.45
N THR A 39 3.44 4.64 -9.42
CA THR A 39 4.10 4.49 -10.72
C THR A 39 4.20 5.83 -11.46
N LYS A 40 3.12 6.61 -11.50
CA LYS A 40 3.13 7.97 -12.08
C LYS A 40 4.12 8.91 -11.38
N LEU A 41 4.23 8.82 -10.04
CA LEU A 41 5.19 9.61 -9.28
C LEU A 41 6.63 9.18 -9.53
N LEU A 42 6.89 7.89 -9.76
CA LEU A 42 8.21 7.42 -10.19
C LEU A 42 8.59 7.92 -11.60
N GLU A 43 7.60 8.26 -12.43
CA GLU A 43 7.86 8.84 -13.74
C GLU A 43 8.22 10.33 -13.70
N ASP A 44 7.90 11.02 -12.59
CA ASP A 44 8.13 12.43 -12.39
C ASP A 44 9.63 12.80 -12.44
N SER A 45 9.96 13.87 -13.17
CA SER A 45 11.35 14.26 -13.43
C SER A 45 12.13 14.63 -12.15
N VAL A 46 11.46 15.18 -11.13
CA VAL A 46 12.11 15.53 -9.86
C VAL A 46 12.30 14.29 -9.00
N VAL A 47 11.30 13.41 -8.93
CA VAL A 47 11.42 12.12 -8.22
C VAL A 47 12.51 11.25 -8.86
N LYS A 48 12.56 11.16 -10.20
CA LYS A 48 13.64 10.48 -10.92
C LYS A 48 15.02 11.03 -10.59
N ARG A 49 15.16 12.35 -10.56
CA ARG A 49 16.44 13.00 -10.19
C ARG A 49 16.82 12.71 -8.74
N PHE A 50 15.85 12.69 -7.83
CA PHE A 50 16.07 12.33 -6.43
C PHE A 50 16.57 10.88 -6.30
N LEU A 51 15.88 9.92 -6.93
CA LEU A 51 16.29 8.51 -6.91
C LEU A 51 17.65 8.29 -7.58
N ALA A 52 17.95 9.01 -8.66
CA ALA A 52 19.25 8.95 -9.33
C ALA A 52 20.38 9.58 -8.51
N TRP A 53 20.04 10.53 -7.63
CA TRP A 53 20.98 11.17 -6.71
C TRP A 53 21.31 10.24 -5.53
N ASP A 54 20.33 9.49 -5.00
CA ASP A 54 20.53 8.54 -3.90
C ASP A 54 21.11 7.19 -4.35
N LYS A 55 22.36 7.21 -4.85
CA LYS A 55 23.03 6.02 -5.39
C LYS A 55 23.26 4.92 -4.36
N ASP A 56 23.41 5.29 -3.10
CA ASP A 56 23.65 4.35 -1.99
C ASP A 56 22.34 3.82 -1.39
N LEU A 57 21.18 4.25 -1.91
CA LEU A 57 19.84 3.91 -1.41
C LEU A 57 19.68 4.20 0.09
N LYS A 58 20.30 5.28 0.60
CA LYS A 58 20.26 5.62 2.03
C LYS A 58 18.92 6.18 2.45
N VAL A 59 18.21 6.83 1.54
CA VAL A 59 16.94 7.53 1.78
C VAL A 59 15.83 7.13 0.80
N SER A 60 16.12 6.25 -0.15
CA SER A 60 15.14 5.70 -1.10
C SER A 60 15.29 4.19 -1.31
N ASP A 61 15.61 3.44 -0.27
CA ASP A 61 15.61 1.97 -0.36
C ASP A 61 14.21 1.42 -0.66
N LYS A 62 14.15 0.12 -0.99
CA LYS A 62 12.88 -0.56 -1.32
C LYS A 62 11.86 -0.55 -0.17
N TYR A 63 12.31 -0.45 1.08
CA TYR A 63 11.42 -0.47 2.25
C TYR A 63 10.81 0.89 2.51
N LEU A 64 11.58 1.96 2.38
CA LEU A 64 11.12 3.34 2.42
C LEU A 64 10.13 3.61 1.28
N LEU A 65 10.43 3.17 0.06
CA LEU A 65 9.50 3.28 -1.06
C LEU A 65 8.20 2.49 -0.82
N ALA A 66 8.29 1.28 -0.25
CA ALA A 66 7.11 0.52 0.15
C ALA A 66 6.31 1.23 1.27
N MET A 67 6.99 1.90 2.20
CA MET A 67 6.34 2.71 3.22
C MET A 67 5.59 3.91 2.64
N VAL A 68 6.12 4.57 1.60
CA VAL A 68 5.41 5.67 0.90
C VAL A 68 4.08 5.17 0.32
N ILE A 69 4.08 3.99 -0.30
CA ILE A 69 2.87 3.37 -0.84
C ILE A 69 1.87 2.99 0.29
N ALA A 70 2.38 2.46 1.40
CA ALA A 70 1.57 2.16 2.57
C ALA A 70 0.97 3.43 3.20
N TYR A 71 1.72 4.53 3.22
CA TYR A 71 1.24 5.84 3.66
C TYR A 71 0.09 6.33 2.78
N PHE A 72 0.20 6.21 1.46
CA PHE A 72 -0.89 6.56 0.54
C PHE A 72 -2.15 5.74 0.78
N SER A 73 -1.98 4.46 1.12
CA SER A 73 -3.12 3.59 1.45
C SER A 73 -3.79 3.96 2.78
N ARG A 74 -3.04 4.56 3.70
CA ARG A 74 -3.50 4.92 5.05
C ARG A 74 -4.03 6.35 5.15
N ALA A 75 -3.54 7.27 4.33
CA ALA A 75 -3.97 8.67 4.36
C ALA A 75 -5.41 8.87 3.87
N GLY A 76 -6.02 7.86 3.22
CA GLY A 76 -7.43 7.89 2.82
C GLY A 76 -7.74 8.92 1.73
N LEU A 77 -6.72 9.52 1.12
CA LEU A 77 -6.87 10.43 -0.02
C LEU A 77 -7.11 9.64 -1.30
N PHE A 78 -7.88 10.23 -2.21
CA PHE A 78 -8.09 9.63 -3.52
C PHE A 78 -6.78 9.60 -4.32
N ALA A 79 -6.60 8.54 -5.11
CA ALA A 79 -5.42 8.28 -5.93
C ALA A 79 -4.97 9.52 -6.75
N TRP A 80 -5.90 10.23 -7.38
CA TRP A 80 -5.62 11.42 -8.19
C TRP A 80 -5.17 12.67 -7.42
N GLN A 81 -5.29 12.70 -6.09
CA GLN A 81 -4.91 13.86 -5.28
C GLN A 81 -3.43 13.86 -4.91
N TYR A 82 -2.75 12.71 -5.02
CA TYR A 82 -1.35 12.60 -4.70
C TYR A 82 -0.48 13.32 -5.73
N ARG A 83 0.15 14.39 -5.24
CA ARG A 83 1.17 15.16 -5.92
C ARG A 83 2.56 14.74 -5.46
N ARG A 84 3.58 15.17 -6.22
CA ARG A 84 5.00 15.03 -5.90
C ARG A 84 5.35 15.33 -4.44
N ILE A 85 4.77 16.38 -3.85
CA ILE A 85 5.05 16.76 -2.45
C ILE A 85 4.70 15.65 -1.46
N HIS A 86 3.68 14.84 -1.72
CA HIS A 86 3.25 13.77 -0.83
C HIS A 86 4.24 12.60 -0.84
N PHE A 87 4.97 12.40 -1.93
CA PHE A 87 6.06 11.42 -1.99
C PHE A 87 7.18 11.74 -0.98
N PHE A 88 7.48 13.02 -0.80
CA PHE A 88 8.55 13.47 0.10
C PHE A 88 8.10 13.70 1.55
N LEU A 89 6.79 13.75 1.80
CA LEU A 89 6.22 13.91 3.15
C LEU A 89 5.92 12.59 3.85
N ALA A 90 5.74 11.52 3.07
CA ALA A 90 5.48 10.18 3.56
C ALA A 90 6.74 9.55 4.16
#